data_AF-A0A0S7X814-F1
#
_entry.id   AF-A0A0S7X814-F1
#
_cell.length_a   1.000
_cell.length_b   1.000
_cell.length_c   1.000
_cell.angle_alpha   90.00
_cell.angle_beta   90.00
_cell.angle_gamma   90.00
#
_symmetry.space_group_name_H-M   'P 1'
#
loop_
_entity.id
_entity.type
_entity.pdbx_description
1 polymer ?
#
loop_
_entity_poly.entity_id
_entity_poly.type
_entity_poly.pdbx_seq_one_letter_code
_entity_poly.pdbx_strand_id
1 'polypeptide(L)'
;MRLVEANRRRVRRLIRHAKKAGLKTIYHTYELAMPYGFEKAYPELYSPPIKEYRSDRTPEQRQRELCVARPEVREALSQKVAEICRAFPDLDGFMYTNNESATLTQVWHRCEHCRHIPFSRMMKLLHDAMKEGLRRSGRPVRLFVRCWGTHEHELQYHGQYKKRVDFGVHEIEEKKWLPDRVRAFKPARLHFKPSRDIPPFIRSVKGEDTAFVYKATWADVNLHHPLNPWIGKYKGHDQVCELSFERCIGWPRTFLVMGKEMQRRAKLCARRGVNGLCLVPTNWGRQGLTPITARPSTWPLHEVNFYLFAALAKDPNADLQAVTEKYLRRRFGKKLPAELARLLLDAEDIAADAYNVRGIHAGGQSLDGFYYTLLRYGPMFPRWETRVRPTPANLKRIFKEKDQNIARAQKALEKIERFKNKIPAKAYNEFKECFSRLLDMARTSAAGQKYCLYLWAFKDGYLKPTMGELDRFQKIVESLRRDRRRS
;
A
#
# COMPACT_ATOMS: atom_id res chain seq x y z
N MET A 1 -0.69 29.34 18.17
CA MET A 1 -2.17 29.29 18.24
C MET A 1 -2.89 29.71 16.95
N ARG A 2 -2.57 30.86 16.32
CA ARG A 2 -3.27 31.34 15.09
C ARG A 2 -3.30 30.33 13.92
N LEU A 3 -2.19 29.63 13.66
CA LEU A 3 -2.11 28.62 12.60
C LEU A 3 -3.01 27.39 12.88
N VAL A 4 -3.07 26.93 14.13
CA VAL A 4 -3.89 25.78 14.53
C VAL A 4 -5.37 26.08 14.28
N GLU A 5 -5.84 27.25 14.69
CA GLU A 5 -7.24 27.62 14.47
C GLU A 5 -7.55 27.88 12.98
N ALA A 6 -6.61 28.45 12.23
CA ALA A 6 -6.75 28.56 10.77
C ALA A 6 -6.92 27.19 10.10
N ASN A 7 -6.13 26.20 10.51
CA ASN A 7 -6.26 24.81 10.05
C ASN A 7 -7.58 24.17 10.49
N ARG A 8 -8.02 24.36 11.74
CA ARG A 8 -9.32 23.89 12.21
C ARG A 8 -10.46 24.45 11.37
N ARG A 9 -10.46 25.76 11.10
CA ARG A 9 -11.45 26.39 10.20
C ARG A 9 -11.44 25.81 8.79
N ARG A 10 -10.26 25.50 8.24
CA ARG A 10 -10.13 24.84 6.93
C ARG A 10 -10.75 23.45 6.94
N VAL A 11 -10.46 22.64 7.95
CA VAL A 11 -11.03 21.28 8.08
C VAL A 11 -12.54 21.34 8.25
N ARG A 12 -13.08 22.24 9.09
CA ARG A 12 -14.54 22.45 9.23
C ARG A 12 -15.20 22.81 7.89
N ARG A 13 -14.58 23.65 7.07
CA ARG A 13 -15.09 23.96 5.72
C ARG A 13 -15.16 22.72 4.81
N LEU A 14 -14.12 21.87 4.84
CA LEU A 14 -14.11 20.62 4.07
C LEU A 14 -15.22 19.67 4.53
N ILE A 15 -15.41 19.52 5.84
CA ILE A 15 -16.46 18.67 6.41
C ILE A 15 -17.83 19.17 5.95
N ARG A 16 -18.10 20.48 6.09
CA ARG A 16 -19.37 21.06 5.64
C ARG A 16 -19.61 20.89 4.14
N HIS A 17 -18.57 21.02 3.32
CA HIS A 17 -18.70 20.81 1.88
C HIS A 17 -19.04 19.34 1.55
N ALA A 18 -18.38 18.38 2.20
CA ALA A 18 -18.69 16.96 2.04
C ALA A 18 -20.13 16.64 2.48
N LYS A 19 -20.58 17.18 3.62
CA LYS A 19 -21.94 17.02 4.13
C LYS A 19 -23.00 17.59 3.16
N LYS A 20 -22.74 18.77 2.57
CA LYS A 20 -23.62 19.35 1.53
C LYS A 20 -23.74 18.46 0.29
N ALA A 21 -22.73 17.65 0.01
CA ALA A 21 -22.75 16.65 -1.06
C ALA A 21 -23.35 15.29 -0.64
N GLY A 22 -23.93 15.19 0.56
CA GLY A 22 -24.52 13.95 1.10
C GLY A 22 -23.48 12.93 1.58
N LEU A 23 -22.24 13.34 1.82
CA LEU A 23 -21.16 12.44 2.26
C LEU A 23 -21.01 12.45 3.78
N LYS A 24 -20.69 11.27 4.34
CA LYS A 24 -20.16 11.14 5.70
C LYS A 24 -18.68 11.47 5.73
N THR A 25 -18.19 11.99 6.86
CA THR A 25 -16.79 12.40 7.03
C THR A 25 -16.12 11.60 8.14
N ILE A 26 -14.95 11.06 7.82
CA ILE A 26 -14.14 10.26 8.74
C ILE A 26 -12.80 10.98 8.92
N TYR A 27 -12.40 11.20 10.17
CA TYR A 27 -11.07 11.67 10.48
C TYR A 27 -10.12 10.47 10.57
N HIS A 28 -9.21 10.35 9.61
CA HIS A 28 -8.16 9.34 9.67
C HIS A 28 -6.90 9.92 10.29
N THR A 29 -6.45 9.32 11.37
CA THR A 29 -5.11 9.52 11.89
C THR A 29 -4.28 8.30 11.49
N TYR A 30 -3.46 8.47 10.43
CA TYR A 30 -2.50 7.45 10.01
C TYR A 30 -1.59 7.04 11.17
N GLU A 31 -1.43 7.94 12.15
CA GLU A 31 -0.51 7.79 13.26
C GLU A 31 -1.21 8.16 14.57
N LEU A 32 -0.88 7.49 15.66
CA LEU A 32 -1.13 8.00 17.01
C LEU A 32 -0.19 9.16 17.37
N ALA A 33 0.38 9.82 16.37
CA ALA A 33 1.37 10.86 16.49
C ALA A 33 0.96 11.91 17.50
N MET A 34 1.75 12.02 18.57
CA MET A 34 1.57 13.12 19.49
C MET A 34 2.01 14.42 18.81
N PRO A 35 1.47 15.57 19.24
CA PRO A 35 1.85 16.87 18.68
C PRO A 35 3.37 17.07 18.66
N TYR A 36 3.87 17.85 17.71
CA TYR A 36 5.29 18.22 17.69
C TYR A 36 5.70 18.83 19.02
N GLY A 37 6.81 18.36 19.59
CA GLY A 37 7.30 18.77 20.91
C GLY A 37 6.70 18.01 22.10
N PHE A 38 5.75 17.08 21.89
CA PHE A 38 5.20 16.27 22.98
C PHE A 38 6.27 15.42 23.69
N GLU A 39 7.21 14.85 22.92
CA GLU A 39 8.38 14.13 23.47
C GLU A 39 9.24 15.02 24.37
N LYS A 40 9.42 16.29 24.00
CA LYS A 40 10.19 17.24 24.80
C LYS A 40 9.43 17.66 26.07
N ALA A 41 8.10 17.77 25.99
CA ALA A 41 7.26 18.21 27.08
C ALA A 41 6.96 17.11 28.11
N TYR A 42 6.86 15.86 27.65
CA TYR A 42 6.53 14.68 28.46
C TYR A 42 7.50 13.52 28.18
N PRO A 43 8.82 13.73 28.36
CA PRO A 43 9.83 12.71 28.06
C PRO A 43 9.61 11.43 28.89
N GLU A 44 9.05 11.55 30.09
CA GLU A 44 8.73 10.44 30.98
C GLU A 44 7.66 9.50 30.42
N LEU A 45 6.83 9.93 29.46
CA LEU A 45 5.83 9.06 28.82
C LEU A 45 6.42 8.14 27.76
N TYR A 46 7.64 8.42 27.33
CA TYR A 46 8.35 7.63 26.37
C TYR A 46 9.20 6.57 27.08
N SER A 47 9.10 5.33 26.60
CA SER A 47 9.83 4.21 27.20
C SER A 47 10.82 3.65 26.20
N PRO A 48 12.11 3.51 26.56
CA PRO A 48 13.04 2.82 25.68
C PRO A 48 12.65 1.35 25.57
N PRO A 49 12.83 0.72 24.40
CA PRO A 49 12.78 -0.73 24.30
C PRO A 49 13.76 -1.37 25.31
N ILE A 50 13.37 -2.48 25.91
CA ILE A 50 14.29 -3.26 26.76
C ILE A 50 15.51 -3.70 25.92
N LYS A 51 16.64 -4.01 26.57
CA LYS A 51 17.92 -4.26 25.89
C LYS A 51 17.80 -5.25 24.73
N GLU A 52 17.02 -6.31 24.95
CA GLU A 52 16.71 -7.38 24.00
C GLU A 52 15.90 -6.93 22.78
N TYR A 53 15.43 -5.68 22.74
CA TYR A 53 14.62 -5.09 21.67
C TYR A 53 15.22 -3.79 21.13
N ARG A 54 16.39 -3.39 21.62
CA ARG A 54 17.11 -2.21 21.11
C ARG A 54 17.71 -2.57 19.76
N SER A 55 17.32 -1.84 18.72
CA SER A 55 18.13 -1.72 17.50
C SER A 55 19.35 -0.82 17.77
N ASP A 56 20.37 -0.89 16.92
CA ASP A 56 21.55 0.01 16.94
C ASP A 56 21.25 1.48 16.61
N ARG A 57 19.97 1.84 16.55
CA ARG A 57 19.50 3.24 16.55
C ARG A 57 20.17 4.04 17.67
N THR A 58 20.35 5.34 17.45
CA THR A 58 20.97 6.26 18.43
C THR A 58 20.16 6.27 19.74
N PRO A 59 20.75 6.62 20.89
CA PRO A 59 20.02 6.74 22.16
C PRO A 59 18.74 7.59 22.05
N GLU A 60 18.78 8.68 21.29
CA GLU A 60 17.64 9.57 21.04
C GLU A 60 16.56 8.90 20.19
N GLN A 61 16.94 8.03 19.26
CA GLN A 61 16.00 7.23 18.48
C GLN A 61 15.40 6.07 19.29
N ARG A 62 16.09 5.60 20.33
CA ARG A 62 15.60 4.56 21.27
C ARG A 62 14.58 5.12 22.27
N GLN A 63 14.63 6.42 22.59
CA GLN A 63 13.71 7.08 23.52
C GLN A 63 12.35 7.44 22.92
N ARG A 64 12.01 7.05 21.68
CA ARG A 64 10.86 7.63 20.95
C ARG A 64 9.55 6.83 20.95
N GLU A 65 9.43 5.76 21.75
CA GLU A 65 8.23 4.90 21.70
C GLU A 65 7.27 5.14 22.88
N LEU A 66 5.99 5.43 22.57
CA LEU A 66 4.93 5.52 23.58
C LEU A 66 4.35 4.12 23.85
N CYS A 67 4.42 3.68 25.09
CA CYS A 67 3.95 2.36 25.50
C CYS A 67 2.46 2.39 25.88
N VAL A 68 1.58 1.82 25.05
CA VAL A 68 0.13 1.76 25.35
C VAL A 68 -0.23 0.89 26.56
N ALA A 69 0.72 0.14 27.13
CA ALA A 69 0.53 -0.55 28.41
C ALA A 69 0.52 0.42 29.61
N ARG A 70 1.09 1.61 29.46
CA ARG A 70 1.09 2.65 30.49
C ARG A 70 -0.25 3.39 30.53
N PRO A 71 -0.91 3.50 31.70
CA PRO A 71 -2.16 4.24 31.84
C PRO A 71 -2.07 5.70 31.37
N GLU A 72 -0.96 6.37 31.64
CA GLU A 72 -0.74 7.79 31.34
C GLU A 72 -0.69 8.03 29.82
N VAL A 73 -0.08 7.10 29.07
CA VAL A 73 -0.07 7.14 27.60
C VAL A 73 -1.49 6.97 27.06
N ARG A 74 -2.27 6.02 27.60
CA ARG A 74 -3.68 5.82 27.19
C ARG A 74 -4.55 7.03 27.51
N GLU A 75 -4.30 7.68 28.64
CA GLU A 75 -4.98 8.92 29.01
C GLU A 75 -4.70 10.04 28.01
N ALA A 76 -3.42 10.29 27.69
CA ALA A 76 -3.03 11.29 26.70
C ALA A 76 -3.64 11.02 25.31
N LEU A 77 -3.67 9.75 24.89
CA LEU A 77 -4.33 9.33 23.66
C LEU A 77 -5.84 9.57 23.68
N SER A 78 -6.51 9.23 24.78
CA SER A 78 -7.96 9.44 24.96
C SER A 78 -8.31 10.94 24.92
N GLN A 79 -7.53 11.77 25.60
CA GLN A 79 -7.69 13.23 25.61
C GLN A 79 -7.53 13.82 24.20
N LYS A 80 -6.49 13.41 23.46
CA LYS A 80 -6.27 13.84 22.07
C LYS A 80 -7.47 13.53 21.18
N VAL A 81 -8.02 12.32 21.26
CA VAL A 81 -9.18 11.92 20.46
C VAL A 81 -10.42 12.74 20.84
N ALA A 82 -10.64 12.96 22.15
CA ALA A 82 -11.73 13.80 22.63
C ALA A 82 -11.62 15.24 22.12
N GLU A 83 -10.42 15.83 22.15
CA GLU A 83 -10.16 17.19 21.65
C GLU A 83 -10.44 17.30 20.15
N ILE A 84 -9.96 16.35 19.35
CA ILE A 84 -10.20 16.32 17.90
C ILE A 84 -11.71 16.27 17.60
N CYS A 85 -12.44 15.36 18.26
CA CYS A 85 -13.88 15.20 18.02
C CYS A 85 -14.69 16.43 18.48
N ARG A 86 -14.28 17.10 19.56
CA ARG A 86 -14.89 18.38 19.97
C ARG A 86 -14.57 19.51 18.99
N ALA A 87 -13.36 19.54 18.44
CA ALA A 87 -12.96 20.55 17.45
C ALA A 87 -13.72 20.41 16.12
N PHE A 88 -14.16 19.20 15.79
CA PHE A 88 -14.85 18.84 14.55
C PHE A 88 -16.17 18.10 14.85
N PRO A 89 -17.22 18.80 15.33
CA PRO A 89 -18.44 18.17 15.83
C PRO A 89 -19.27 17.44 14.76
N ASP A 90 -19.02 17.73 13.48
CA ASP A 90 -19.73 17.15 12.34
C ASP A 90 -19.08 15.85 11.79
N LEU A 91 -18.07 15.31 12.48
CA LEU A 91 -17.44 14.03 12.11
C LEU A 91 -18.42 12.86 12.34
N ASP A 92 -18.46 11.93 11.39
CA ASP A 92 -19.24 10.68 11.50
C ASP A 92 -18.37 9.51 11.97
N GLY A 93 -17.06 9.59 11.76
CA GLY A 93 -16.15 8.53 12.10
C GLY A 93 -14.74 8.99 12.48
N PHE A 94 -14.06 8.15 13.25
CA PHE A 94 -12.67 8.30 13.61
C PHE A 94 -11.94 7.00 13.25
N MET A 95 -10.86 7.11 12.48
CA MET A 95 -10.07 5.96 12.03
C MET A 95 -8.65 6.04 12.55
N TYR A 96 -8.13 4.93 13.06
CA TYR A 96 -6.75 4.79 13.51
C TYR A 96 -6.13 3.47 13.02
N THR A 97 -4.80 3.41 12.98
CA THR A 97 -4.03 2.19 12.67
C THR A 97 -3.26 1.74 13.92
N ASN A 98 -3.11 0.42 14.11
CA ASN A 98 -2.36 -0.14 15.25
C ASN A 98 -0.82 0.04 15.16
N ASN A 99 -0.23 0.16 13.96
CA ASN A 99 1.24 0.14 13.74
C ASN A 99 1.73 0.89 12.48
N GLU A 100 1.17 2.05 12.19
CA GLU A 100 1.65 2.93 11.11
C GLU A 100 2.26 4.16 11.79
N SER A 101 3.59 4.22 11.96
CA SER A 101 4.19 5.21 12.85
C SER A 101 5.48 5.84 12.30
N ALA A 102 5.42 7.13 11.96
CA ALA A 102 6.59 8.01 12.00
C ALA A 102 6.90 8.48 13.44
N THR A 103 5.92 8.38 14.35
CA THR A 103 5.99 8.72 15.78
C THR A 103 6.25 7.55 16.73
N LEU A 104 6.59 6.38 16.18
CA LEU A 104 7.06 5.19 16.89
C LEU A 104 6.15 4.66 18.03
N THR A 105 4.89 5.11 18.12
CA THR A 105 3.87 4.50 18.96
C THR A 105 3.37 3.24 18.26
N GLN A 106 3.83 2.08 18.70
CA GLN A 106 3.53 0.79 18.09
C GLN A 106 2.94 -0.14 19.14
N VAL A 107 1.86 -0.87 18.82
CA VAL A 107 1.45 -2.01 19.67
C VAL A 107 2.51 -3.12 19.70
N TRP A 108 3.52 -3.02 18.82
CA TRP A 108 4.71 -3.85 18.85
C TRP A 108 5.81 -3.42 19.82
N HIS A 109 5.65 -2.28 20.49
CA HIS A 109 6.60 -1.80 21.49
C HIS A 109 6.84 -2.81 22.62
N ARG A 110 8.08 -2.86 23.12
CA ARG A 110 8.53 -3.80 24.16
C ARG A 110 9.49 -3.11 25.14
N CYS A 111 8.94 -2.51 26.19
CA CYS A 111 9.64 -2.04 27.38
C CYS A 111 9.30 -2.91 28.61
N GLU A 112 9.84 -2.55 29.77
CA GLU A 112 9.56 -3.27 31.04
C GLU A 112 8.07 -3.34 31.37
N HIS A 113 7.27 -2.35 30.95
CA HIS A 113 5.83 -2.34 31.20
C HIS A 113 5.02 -3.29 30.31
N CYS A 114 5.52 -3.65 29.12
CA CYS A 114 4.73 -4.41 28.13
C CYS A 114 5.40 -5.67 27.58
N ARG A 115 6.64 -5.98 27.97
CA ARG A 115 7.40 -7.16 27.53
C ARG A 115 6.66 -8.49 27.72
N HIS A 116 5.75 -8.55 28.69
CA HIS A 116 4.96 -9.75 29.01
C HIS A 116 3.49 -9.68 28.57
N ILE A 117 3.06 -8.57 27.98
CA ILE A 117 1.67 -8.39 27.55
C ILE A 117 1.50 -8.94 26.13
N PRO A 118 0.54 -9.84 25.88
CA PRO A 118 0.24 -10.32 24.54
C PRO A 118 -0.15 -9.18 23.58
N PHE A 119 0.23 -9.28 22.30
CA PHE A 119 -0.09 -8.24 21.31
C PHE A 119 -1.60 -8.01 21.17
N SER A 120 -2.42 -9.06 21.30
CA SER A 120 -3.89 -8.95 21.32
C SER A 120 -4.39 -7.98 22.39
N ARG A 121 -3.81 -8.08 23.60
CA ARG A 121 -4.13 -7.20 24.72
C ARG A 121 -3.61 -5.79 24.48
N MET A 122 -2.41 -5.62 23.92
CA MET A 122 -1.90 -4.30 23.52
C MET A 122 -2.81 -3.60 22.49
N MET A 123 -3.32 -4.34 21.50
CA MET A 123 -4.30 -3.81 20.52
C MET A 123 -5.61 -3.40 21.21
N LYS A 124 -6.12 -4.20 22.16
CA LYS A 124 -7.31 -3.86 22.94
C LYS A 124 -7.10 -2.62 23.82
N LEU A 125 -5.95 -2.50 24.49
CA LEU A 125 -5.61 -1.33 25.30
C LEU A 125 -5.59 -0.03 24.49
N LEU A 126 -5.05 -0.09 23.27
CA LEU A 126 -5.09 1.03 22.35
C LEU A 126 -6.52 1.35 21.89
N HIS A 127 -7.27 0.33 21.47
CA HIS A 127 -8.67 0.45 21.06
C HIS A 127 -9.53 1.11 22.15
N ASP A 128 -9.36 0.68 23.40
CA ASP A 128 -10.10 1.20 24.55
C ASP A 128 -9.78 2.67 24.82
N ALA A 129 -8.53 3.10 24.65
CA ALA A 129 -8.17 4.51 24.73
C ALA A 129 -8.85 5.35 23.64
N MET A 130 -8.97 4.83 22.40
CA MET A 130 -9.69 5.51 21.34
C MET A 130 -11.17 5.63 21.66
N LYS A 131 -11.81 4.53 22.09
CA LYS A 131 -13.23 4.49 22.51
C LYS A 131 -13.50 5.46 23.65
N GLU A 132 -12.61 5.50 24.65
CA GLU A 132 -12.74 6.41 25.79
C GLU A 132 -12.66 7.87 25.34
N GLY A 133 -11.75 8.22 24.42
CA GLY A 133 -11.70 9.55 23.83
C GLY A 133 -12.98 9.93 23.09
N LEU A 134 -13.55 9.00 22.31
CA LEU A 134 -14.85 9.21 21.65
C LEU A 134 -15.98 9.42 22.67
N ARG A 135 -16.06 8.58 23.71
CA ARG A 135 -17.04 8.69 24.79
C ARG A 135 -16.96 10.05 25.48
N ARG A 136 -15.75 10.49 25.87
CA ARG A 136 -15.50 11.79 26.50
C ARG A 136 -15.83 12.98 25.60
N SER A 137 -15.79 12.80 24.27
CA SER A 137 -16.16 13.86 23.34
C SER A 137 -17.66 14.17 23.39
N GLY A 138 -18.50 13.22 23.82
CA GLY A 138 -19.96 13.32 23.79
C GLY A 138 -20.55 13.33 22.37
N ARG A 139 -19.76 12.98 21.35
CA ARG A 139 -20.18 12.99 19.94
C ARG A 139 -20.52 11.57 19.47
N PRO A 140 -21.52 11.40 18.58
CA PRO A 140 -21.89 10.11 18.01
C PRO A 140 -20.93 9.72 16.86
N VAL A 141 -19.65 9.58 17.18
CA VAL A 141 -18.59 9.26 16.21
C VAL A 141 -18.32 7.76 16.24
N ARG A 142 -18.37 7.13 15.06
CA ARG A 142 -18.07 5.69 14.91
C ARG A 142 -16.56 5.44 14.88
N LEU A 143 -16.10 4.36 15.52
CA LEU A 143 -14.68 3.97 15.47
C LEU A 143 -14.38 3.02 14.31
N PHE A 144 -13.27 3.28 13.61
CA PHE A 144 -12.73 2.44 12.54
C PHE A 144 -11.31 2.01 12.88
N VAL A 145 -11.05 0.71 12.84
CA VAL A 145 -9.70 0.15 12.97
C VAL A 145 -9.16 -0.16 11.59
N ARG A 146 -8.24 0.69 11.10
CA ARG A 146 -7.51 0.41 9.88
C ARG A 146 -6.47 -0.67 10.16
N CYS A 147 -6.61 -1.79 9.45
CA CYS A 147 -5.89 -3.03 9.68
C CYS A 147 -4.55 -3.12 8.95
N TRP A 148 -4.11 -2.02 8.31
CA TRP A 148 -2.82 -1.98 7.63
C TRP A 148 -1.67 -2.18 8.62
N GLY A 149 -0.61 -2.86 8.17
CA GLY A 149 0.56 -3.21 9.00
C GLY A 149 0.34 -4.31 10.04
N THR A 150 -0.90 -4.58 10.48
CA THR A 150 -1.21 -5.65 11.45
C THR A 150 -1.73 -6.94 10.82
N HIS A 151 -2.33 -6.85 9.66
CA HIS A 151 -2.95 -7.98 8.97
C HIS A 151 -2.13 -8.47 7.77
N GLU A 152 -0.80 -8.28 7.81
CA GLU A 152 0.11 -8.87 6.82
C GLU A 152 0.26 -10.38 7.03
N HIS A 153 0.97 -11.07 6.13
CA HIS A 153 1.27 -12.49 6.29
C HIS A 153 2.31 -12.71 7.39
N GLU A 154 2.33 -13.89 8.02
CA GLU A 154 3.25 -14.17 9.14
C GLU A 154 4.73 -13.96 8.79
N LEU A 155 5.12 -14.31 7.56
CA LEU A 155 6.50 -14.12 7.12
C LEU A 155 6.92 -12.64 7.16
N GLN A 156 6.02 -11.64 7.04
CA GLN A 156 6.41 -10.23 6.97
C GLN A 156 7.15 -9.73 8.22
N TYR A 157 6.89 -10.37 9.37
CA TYR A 157 7.48 -9.97 10.65
C TYR A 157 8.86 -10.61 10.82
N HIS A 158 9.09 -11.35 11.90
CA HIS A 158 10.36 -12.00 12.19
C HIS A 158 10.90 -12.85 11.02
N GLY A 159 10.02 -13.56 10.32
CA GLY A 159 10.41 -14.49 9.26
C GLY A 159 11.15 -13.83 8.08
N GLN A 160 10.71 -12.64 7.66
CA GLN A 160 11.30 -11.88 6.56
C GLN A 160 12.67 -11.34 6.98
N TYR A 161 12.80 -10.84 8.21
CA TYR A 161 14.10 -10.41 8.73
C TYR A 161 15.10 -11.57 8.75
N LYS A 162 14.67 -12.75 9.23
CA LYS A 162 15.50 -13.96 9.19
C LYS A 162 15.93 -14.30 7.77
N LYS A 163 14.98 -14.38 6.81
CA LYS A 163 15.29 -14.67 5.40
C LYS A 163 16.25 -13.65 4.76
N ARG A 164 16.18 -12.38 5.16
CA ARG A 164 17.12 -11.34 4.69
C ARG A 164 18.51 -11.51 5.28
N VAL A 165 18.63 -11.93 6.55
CA VAL A 165 19.92 -12.31 7.13
C VAL A 165 20.50 -13.51 6.39
N ASP A 166 19.70 -14.57 6.21
CA ASP A 166 20.11 -15.78 5.49
C ASP A 166 20.54 -15.47 4.05
N PHE A 167 19.97 -14.43 3.43
CA PHE A 167 20.33 -13.98 2.08
C PHE A 167 21.59 -13.10 2.03
N GLY A 168 22.14 -12.64 3.15
CA GLY A 168 23.32 -11.75 3.18
C GLY A 168 23.02 -10.25 3.13
N VAL A 169 21.75 -9.82 3.28
CA VAL A 169 21.39 -8.38 3.26
C VAL A 169 22.10 -7.57 4.36
N HIS A 170 22.45 -8.24 5.45
CA HIS A 170 23.11 -7.63 6.60
C HIS A 170 24.55 -7.17 6.33
N GLU A 171 25.16 -7.63 5.24
CA GLU A 171 26.51 -7.20 4.81
C GLU A 171 26.50 -5.77 4.27
N ILE A 172 25.33 -5.23 3.90
CA ILE A 172 25.16 -3.83 3.49
C ILE A 172 25.29 -2.93 4.72
N GLU A 173 26.14 -1.90 4.64
CA GLU A 173 26.52 -1.03 5.75
C GLU A 173 25.32 -0.50 6.57
N GLU A 174 24.30 0.02 5.89
CA GLU A 174 23.08 0.56 6.48
C GLU A 174 22.14 -0.50 7.13
N LYS A 175 22.45 -1.79 6.96
CA LYS A 175 21.68 -2.94 7.47
C LYS A 175 22.47 -3.82 8.44
N LYS A 176 23.65 -3.40 8.89
CA LYS A 176 24.46 -4.11 9.90
C LYS A 176 23.69 -4.43 11.20
N TRP A 177 22.65 -3.65 11.52
CA TRP A 177 21.74 -3.89 12.67
C TRP A 177 20.84 -5.13 12.55
N LEU A 178 20.69 -5.69 11.34
CA LEU A 178 19.68 -6.70 11.04
C LEU A 178 19.87 -8.04 11.78
N PRO A 179 21.08 -8.63 11.85
CA PRO A 179 21.32 -9.87 12.60
C PRO A 179 20.96 -9.72 14.07
N ASP A 180 21.33 -8.59 14.67
CA ASP A 180 21.08 -8.27 16.07
C ASP A 180 19.58 -8.20 16.36
N ARG A 181 18.81 -7.55 15.45
CA ARG A 181 17.34 -7.57 15.51
C ARG A 181 16.75 -8.97 15.36
N VAL A 182 17.29 -9.83 14.48
CA VAL A 182 16.80 -11.21 14.37
C VAL A 182 17.08 -12.00 15.65
N ARG A 183 18.26 -11.84 16.26
CA ARG A 183 18.60 -12.50 17.53
C ARG A 183 17.70 -12.05 18.68
N ALA A 184 17.49 -10.74 18.80
CA ALA A 184 16.57 -10.10 19.75
C ALA A 184 15.17 -10.74 19.75
N PHE A 185 14.62 -11.01 18.57
CA PHE A 185 13.30 -11.58 18.42
C PHE A 185 13.29 -13.10 18.32
N LYS A 186 14.42 -13.83 18.41
CA LYS A 186 14.49 -15.30 18.23
C LYS A 186 13.43 -16.12 19.00
N PRO A 187 13.06 -15.79 20.26
CA PRO A 187 12.04 -16.54 20.98
C PRO A 187 10.63 -16.39 20.38
N ALA A 188 9.98 -17.51 20.05
CA ALA A 188 8.70 -17.52 19.33
C ALA A 188 7.55 -16.74 19.99
N ARG A 189 7.56 -16.64 21.33
CA ARG A 189 6.58 -15.84 22.09
C ARG A 189 6.69 -14.33 21.86
N LEU A 190 7.83 -13.85 21.34
CA LEU A 190 8.09 -12.44 21.06
C LEU A 190 7.72 -12.03 19.64
N HIS A 191 7.52 -13.00 18.74
CA HIS A 191 7.09 -12.72 17.37
C HIS A 191 5.63 -12.27 17.39
N PHE A 192 5.29 -11.16 16.74
CA PHE A 192 3.91 -10.95 16.35
C PHE A 192 3.53 -11.99 15.29
N LYS A 193 2.44 -12.71 15.52
CA LYS A 193 1.88 -13.69 14.59
C LYS A 193 0.42 -13.33 14.34
N PRO A 194 0.08 -12.80 13.15
CA PRO A 194 -1.29 -12.47 12.78
C PRO A 194 -2.33 -13.55 13.14
N SER A 195 -2.03 -14.82 12.84
CA SER A 195 -2.90 -15.97 13.14
C SER A 195 -3.15 -16.21 14.63
N ARG A 196 -2.20 -15.86 15.50
CA ARG A 196 -2.28 -16.02 16.95
C ARG A 196 -2.89 -14.79 17.63
N ASP A 197 -2.45 -13.61 17.22
CA ASP A 197 -2.65 -12.38 17.99
C ASP A 197 -3.88 -11.58 17.54
N ILE A 198 -4.30 -11.67 16.28
CA ILE A 198 -5.45 -10.92 15.78
C ILE A 198 -6.77 -11.53 16.24
N PRO A 199 -7.02 -12.86 16.13
CA PRO A 199 -8.32 -13.42 16.50
C PRO A 199 -8.74 -13.11 17.95
N PRO A 200 -7.86 -13.17 18.98
CA PRO A 200 -8.24 -12.76 20.32
C PRO A 200 -8.61 -11.27 20.44
N PHE A 201 -7.93 -10.38 19.71
CA PHE A 201 -8.30 -8.96 19.68
C PHE A 201 -9.69 -8.75 19.06
N ILE A 202 -9.96 -9.35 17.91
CA ILE A 202 -11.27 -9.27 17.26
C ILE A 202 -12.38 -9.77 18.19
N ARG A 203 -12.17 -10.94 18.84
CA ARG A 203 -13.13 -11.45 19.84
C ARG A 203 -13.36 -10.49 21.00
N SER A 204 -12.31 -9.80 21.45
CA SER A 204 -12.40 -8.87 22.59
C SER A 204 -13.19 -7.60 22.32
N VAL A 205 -13.48 -7.28 21.05
CA VAL A 205 -14.29 -6.12 20.66
C VAL A 205 -15.63 -6.53 20.02
N LYS A 206 -15.99 -7.81 20.09
CA LYS A 206 -17.24 -8.34 19.54
C LYS A 206 -18.44 -7.65 20.17
N GLY A 207 -19.37 -7.16 19.34
CA GLY A 207 -20.56 -6.44 19.78
C GLY A 207 -20.35 -4.94 20.01
N GLU A 208 -19.11 -4.46 19.94
CA GLU A 208 -18.85 -3.02 19.95
C GLU A 208 -19.16 -2.41 18.57
N ASP A 209 -19.65 -1.16 18.54
CA ASP A 209 -19.78 -0.39 17.30
C ASP A 209 -18.39 0.05 16.81
N THR A 210 -17.70 -0.88 16.16
CA THR A 210 -16.39 -0.71 15.53
C THR A 210 -16.37 -1.43 14.19
N ALA A 211 -15.93 -0.71 13.16
CA ALA A 211 -15.70 -1.28 11.84
C ALA A 211 -14.21 -1.51 11.57
N PHE A 212 -13.89 -2.51 10.75
CA PHE A 212 -12.53 -2.82 10.33
C PHE A 212 -12.31 -2.44 8.87
N VAL A 213 -11.20 -1.74 8.60
CA VAL A 213 -10.82 -1.33 7.25
C VAL A 213 -9.57 -2.11 6.83
N TYR A 214 -9.70 -2.94 5.81
CA TYR A 214 -8.61 -3.80 5.31
C TYR A 214 -8.13 -3.31 3.96
N LYS A 215 -6.82 -3.18 3.75
CA LYS A 215 -6.29 -3.11 2.38
C LYS A 215 -6.76 -4.35 1.61
N ALA A 216 -7.18 -4.13 0.37
CA ALA A 216 -7.67 -5.20 -0.49
C ALA A 216 -6.62 -6.30 -0.73
N THR A 217 -5.34 -5.97 -0.64
CA THR A 217 -4.23 -6.92 -0.74
C THR A 217 -3.68 -7.25 0.65
N TRP A 218 -2.97 -8.38 0.76
CA TRP A 218 -2.50 -8.88 2.06
C TRP A 218 -1.36 -8.04 2.67
N ALA A 219 -0.65 -7.23 1.88
CA ALA A 219 0.37 -6.31 2.37
C ALA A 219 0.06 -4.89 1.91
N ASP A 220 0.67 -4.46 0.82
CA ASP A 220 0.44 -3.17 0.20
C ASP A 220 -0.17 -3.29 -1.20
N VAL A 221 -0.52 -2.16 -1.80
CA VAL A 221 -1.22 -2.09 -3.09
C VAL A 221 -0.37 -2.64 -4.22
N ASN A 222 -0.89 -3.68 -4.87
CA ASN A 222 -0.37 -4.20 -6.13
C ASN A 222 -1.51 -4.69 -7.01
N LEU A 223 -1.24 -4.74 -8.32
CA LEU A 223 -2.16 -5.26 -9.32
C LEU A 223 -2.15 -6.79 -9.29
N HIS A 224 -3.31 -7.40 -9.46
CA HIS A 224 -3.52 -8.85 -9.60
C HIS A 224 -3.09 -9.68 -8.38
N HIS A 225 -2.93 -9.04 -7.22
CA HIS A 225 -2.66 -9.76 -5.98
C HIS A 225 -3.96 -10.33 -5.42
N PRO A 226 -3.90 -11.47 -4.70
CA PRO A 226 -5.09 -12.06 -4.10
C PRO A 226 -5.73 -11.10 -3.09
N LEU A 227 -7.06 -11.19 -2.96
CA LEU A 227 -7.80 -10.47 -1.93
C LEU A 227 -7.26 -10.88 -0.55
N ASN A 228 -7.07 -9.90 0.32
CA ASN A 228 -6.67 -10.10 1.70
C ASN A 228 -7.58 -11.17 2.36
N PRO A 229 -7.02 -12.30 2.86
CA PRO A 229 -7.80 -13.40 3.43
C PRO A 229 -8.46 -13.06 4.77
N TRP A 230 -8.13 -11.92 5.37
CA TRP A 230 -8.83 -11.42 6.56
C TRP A 230 -10.19 -10.79 6.22
N ILE A 231 -10.35 -10.28 4.98
CA ILE A 231 -11.60 -9.68 4.51
C ILE A 231 -12.70 -10.75 4.47
N GLY A 232 -13.79 -10.50 5.19
CA GLY A 232 -14.94 -11.40 5.34
C GLY A 232 -14.77 -12.50 6.38
N LYS A 233 -13.59 -12.64 7.00
CA LYS A 233 -13.31 -13.72 7.95
C LYS A 233 -13.99 -13.51 9.30
N TYR A 234 -14.09 -12.26 9.73
CA TYR A 234 -14.56 -11.89 11.07
C TYR A 234 -16.02 -11.44 11.06
N LYS A 235 -16.94 -12.41 11.09
CA LYS A 235 -18.38 -12.16 11.15
C LYS A 235 -18.76 -11.41 12.44
N GLY A 236 -19.80 -10.59 12.38
CA GLY A 236 -20.29 -9.79 13.51
C GLY A 236 -19.65 -8.41 13.66
N HIS A 237 -18.82 -8.00 12.70
CA HIS A 237 -18.27 -6.66 12.60
C HIS A 237 -18.46 -6.12 11.21
N ASP A 238 -18.68 -4.82 11.10
CA ASP A 238 -18.66 -4.15 9.82
C ASP A 238 -17.24 -4.16 9.25
N GLN A 239 -17.12 -4.49 7.97
CA GLN A 239 -15.85 -4.54 7.26
C GLN A 239 -15.90 -3.68 6.01
N VAL A 240 -14.79 -2.99 5.76
CA VAL A 240 -14.60 -2.16 4.57
C VAL A 240 -13.33 -2.62 3.86
N CYS A 241 -13.44 -2.86 2.56
CA CYS A 241 -12.29 -3.15 1.70
C CYS A 241 -11.72 -1.86 1.12
N GLU A 242 -10.49 -1.53 1.48
CA GLU A 242 -9.73 -0.39 1.00
C GLU A 242 -9.02 -0.71 -0.33
N LEU A 243 -9.43 -0.01 -1.37
CA LEU A 243 -8.84 0.04 -2.70
C LEU A 243 -7.94 1.27 -2.78
N SER A 244 -6.65 1.08 -2.56
CA SER A 244 -5.69 2.18 -2.64
C SER A 244 -5.08 2.30 -4.04
N PHE A 245 -4.78 3.55 -4.41
CA PHE A 245 -4.23 3.96 -5.69
C PHE A 245 -2.79 4.49 -5.57
N GLU A 246 -2.10 4.18 -4.48
CA GLU A 246 -0.75 4.68 -4.16
C GLU A 246 0.31 4.34 -5.22
N ARG A 247 0.07 3.34 -6.09
CA ARG A 247 0.96 2.97 -7.19
C ARG A 247 0.66 3.70 -8.51
N CYS A 248 -0.46 4.40 -8.63
CA CYS A 248 -0.86 5.16 -9.83
C CYS A 248 -0.06 6.47 -10.03
N ILE A 249 0.98 6.68 -9.22
CA ILE A 249 1.75 7.93 -9.10
C ILE A 249 3.26 7.68 -9.17
N GLY A 250 3.67 6.43 -9.43
CA GLY A 250 5.07 6.05 -9.54
C GLY A 250 5.78 6.79 -10.67
N TRP A 251 7.06 7.04 -10.46
CA TRP A 251 7.94 7.60 -11.48
C TRP A 251 8.29 6.53 -12.55
N PRO A 252 8.41 6.91 -13.84
CA PRO A 252 7.90 8.12 -14.45
C PRO A 252 6.43 7.92 -14.84
N ARG A 253 5.52 8.69 -14.22
CA ARG A 253 4.14 8.90 -14.67
C ARG A 253 3.38 7.61 -14.99
N THR A 254 3.32 6.69 -14.03
CA THR A 254 2.63 5.41 -14.21
C THR A 254 1.17 5.60 -14.61
N PHE A 255 0.83 5.20 -15.83
CA PHE A 255 -0.54 5.14 -16.31
C PHE A 255 -1.18 3.82 -15.87
N LEU A 256 -2.00 3.87 -14.83
CA LEU A 256 -2.67 2.69 -14.27
C LEU A 256 -4.20 2.85 -14.28
N VAL A 257 -4.87 1.96 -15.01
CA VAL A 257 -6.31 1.74 -14.91
C VAL A 257 -6.52 0.45 -14.15
N MET A 258 -7.45 0.42 -13.19
CA MET A 258 -7.64 -0.68 -12.24
C MET A 258 -9.06 -1.26 -12.28
N GLY A 259 -9.78 -1.10 -13.40
CA GLY A 259 -11.18 -1.49 -13.53
C GLY A 259 -11.42 -2.98 -13.24
N LYS A 260 -10.62 -3.86 -13.83
CA LYS A 260 -10.78 -5.31 -13.70
C LYS A 260 -10.41 -5.75 -12.28
N GLU A 261 -9.34 -5.20 -11.71
CA GLU A 261 -8.91 -5.46 -10.34
C GLU A 261 -9.97 -5.03 -9.32
N MET A 262 -10.49 -3.81 -9.46
CA MET A 262 -11.56 -3.30 -8.60
C MET A 262 -12.81 -4.17 -8.71
N GLN A 263 -13.18 -4.60 -9.92
CA GLN A 263 -14.36 -5.45 -10.12
C GLN A 263 -14.18 -6.83 -9.47
N ARG A 264 -13.02 -7.48 -9.68
CA ARG A 264 -12.70 -8.77 -9.02
C ARG A 264 -12.82 -8.65 -7.50
N ARG A 265 -12.29 -7.57 -6.92
CA ARG A 265 -12.33 -7.30 -5.47
C ARG A 265 -13.74 -7.00 -4.99
N ALA A 266 -14.50 -6.17 -5.70
CA ALA A 266 -15.90 -5.86 -5.37
C ALA A 266 -16.75 -7.13 -5.33
N LYS A 267 -16.63 -8.00 -6.35
CA LYS A 267 -17.34 -9.29 -6.40
C LYS A 267 -16.94 -10.21 -5.25
N LEU A 268 -15.65 -10.28 -4.90
CA LEU A 268 -15.19 -11.07 -3.76
C LEU A 268 -15.69 -10.51 -2.43
N CYS A 269 -15.71 -9.18 -2.27
CA CYS A 269 -16.23 -8.51 -1.08
C CYS A 269 -17.72 -8.77 -0.90
N ALA A 270 -18.51 -8.61 -1.97
CA ALA A 270 -19.94 -8.90 -1.96
C ALA A 270 -20.22 -10.36 -1.56
N ARG A 271 -19.52 -11.33 -2.17
CA ARG A 271 -19.64 -12.76 -1.82
C ARG A 271 -19.26 -13.08 -0.37
N ARG A 272 -18.40 -12.27 0.24
CA ARG A 272 -17.93 -12.44 1.61
C ARG A 272 -18.71 -11.61 2.64
N GLY A 273 -19.77 -10.92 2.22
CA GLY A 273 -20.59 -10.10 3.11
C GLY A 273 -19.87 -8.87 3.68
N VAL A 274 -18.93 -8.28 2.92
CA VAL A 274 -18.23 -7.05 3.31
C VAL A 274 -19.16 -5.85 3.10
N ASN A 275 -19.26 -4.97 4.10
CA ASN A 275 -20.24 -3.88 4.14
C ASN A 275 -19.95 -2.72 3.19
N GLY A 276 -18.68 -2.54 2.78
CA GLY A 276 -18.35 -1.41 1.92
C GLY A 276 -17.00 -1.50 1.23
N LEU A 277 -16.83 -0.62 0.26
CA LEU A 277 -15.56 -0.35 -0.41
C LEU A 277 -15.12 1.08 -0.04
N CYS A 278 -13.83 1.25 0.23
CA CYS A 278 -13.21 2.55 0.41
C CYS A 278 -12.19 2.76 -0.70
N LEU A 279 -12.13 3.97 -1.24
CA LEU A 279 -11.10 4.37 -2.16
C LEU A 279 -10.07 5.24 -1.44
N VAL A 280 -8.79 4.89 -1.57
CA VAL A 280 -7.68 5.68 -1.02
C VAL A 280 -6.86 6.26 -2.18
N PRO A 281 -7.15 7.50 -2.62
CA PRO A 281 -6.43 8.16 -3.68
C PRO A 281 -5.13 8.81 -3.17
N THR A 282 -4.43 8.19 -2.21
CA THR A 282 -3.21 8.77 -1.63
C THR A 282 -2.20 9.09 -2.74
N ASN A 283 -1.65 10.30 -2.69
CA ASN A 283 -0.74 10.89 -3.69
C ASN A 283 -1.33 11.16 -5.07
N TRP A 284 -2.61 10.86 -5.31
CA TRP A 284 -3.26 11.11 -6.58
C TRP A 284 -3.26 12.61 -6.91
N GLY A 285 -2.79 12.97 -8.11
CA GLY A 285 -2.60 14.37 -8.52
C GLY A 285 -1.22 14.98 -8.22
N ARG A 286 -0.25 14.21 -7.68
CA ARG A 286 1.17 14.62 -7.62
C ARG A 286 1.91 14.49 -8.97
N GLN A 287 1.19 14.27 -10.06
CA GLN A 287 1.78 14.16 -11.40
C GLN A 287 2.15 15.55 -11.94
N GLY A 288 3.31 16.08 -11.54
CA GLY A 288 4.01 17.11 -12.31
C GLY A 288 4.38 18.42 -11.63
N LEU A 289 3.92 18.74 -10.42
CA LEU A 289 4.27 20.02 -9.75
C LEU A 289 4.31 19.86 -8.23
N THR A 290 4.90 20.87 -7.58
CA THR A 290 5.03 21.09 -6.14
C THR A 290 3.90 20.46 -5.30
N PRO A 291 4.22 19.89 -4.12
CA PRO A 291 3.42 18.91 -3.36
C PRO A 291 1.97 19.26 -2.94
N ILE A 292 1.37 20.36 -3.42
CA ILE A 292 0.23 21.02 -2.78
C ILE A 292 -0.99 21.21 -3.70
N THR A 293 -0.93 20.97 -5.02
CA THR A 293 -2.10 21.22 -5.90
C THR A 293 -2.48 20.07 -6.84
N ALA A 294 -3.11 19.03 -6.30
CA ALA A 294 -3.83 18.05 -7.12
C ALA A 294 -5.06 18.73 -7.75
N ARG A 295 -5.10 18.85 -9.09
CA ARG A 295 -6.27 19.33 -9.84
C ARG A 295 -6.89 18.17 -10.64
N PRO A 296 -8.09 17.66 -10.28
CA PRO A 296 -8.76 16.61 -11.03
C PRO A 296 -8.89 16.87 -12.53
N SER A 297 -9.11 18.13 -12.92
CA SER A 297 -9.24 18.56 -14.31
C SER A 297 -7.97 18.42 -15.15
N THR A 298 -6.80 18.27 -14.53
CA THR A 298 -5.52 18.06 -15.23
C THR A 298 -5.08 16.60 -15.18
N TRP A 299 -5.91 15.70 -14.66
CA TRP A 299 -5.55 14.29 -14.58
C TRP A 299 -5.63 13.62 -15.95
N PRO A 300 -4.65 12.79 -16.31
CA PRO A 300 -4.71 11.90 -17.46
C PRO A 300 -5.86 10.87 -17.37
N LEU A 301 -5.93 10.00 -18.38
CA LEU A 301 -6.95 8.96 -18.55
C LEU A 301 -7.21 8.06 -17.32
N HIS A 302 -6.28 7.94 -16.35
CA HIS A 302 -6.48 7.16 -15.13
C HIS A 302 -7.54 7.75 -14.18
N GLU A 303 -8.01 9.00 -14.38
CA GLU A 303 -9.22 9.54 -13.74
C GLU A 303 -10.44 8.60 -13.89
N VAL A 304 -10.50 7.82 -14.98
CA VAL A 304 -11.54 6.80 -15.20
C VAL A 304 -11.71 5.86 -14.01
N ASN A 305 -10.66 5.63 -13.21
CA ASN A 305 -10.75 4.78 -12.02
C ASN A 305 -11.78 5.27 -10.99
N PHE A 306 -12.05 6.57 -10.89
CA PHE A 306 -13.11 7.08 -10.00
C PHE A 306 -14.51 6.72 -10.52
N TYR A 307 -14.71 6.80 -11.84
CA TYR A 307 -15.96 6.43 -12.47
C TYR A 307 -16.21 4.93 -12.36
N LEU A 308 -15.17 4.13 -12.58
CA LEU A 308 -15.19 2.68 -12.40
C LEU A 308 -15.46 2.32 -10.93
N PHE A 309 -14.76 2.95 -9.98
CA PHE A 309 -15.01 2.75 -8.54
C PHE A 309 -16.45 3.08 -8.17
N ALA A 310 -16.96 4.24 -8.61
CA ALA A 310 -18.33 4.66 -8.30
C ALA A 310 -19.39 3.71 -8.87
N ALA A 311 -19.17 3.16 -10.06
CA ALA A 311 -20.03 2.14 -10.63
C ALA A 311 -19.96 0.83 -9.83
N LEU A 312 -18.76 0.37 -9.50
CA LEU A 312 -18.51 -0.89 -8.79
C LEU A 312 -18.92 -0.89 -7.33
N ALA A 313 -18.90 0.28 -6.67
CA ALA A 313 -19.41 0.46 -5.32
C ALA A 313 -20.95 0.32 -5.27
N LYS A 314 -21.65 0.56 -6.39
CA LYS A 314 -23.09 0.35 -6.51
C LYS A 314 -23.43 -1.06 -7.00
N ASP A 315 -22.72 -1.54 -8.02
CA ASP A 315 -22.91 -2.86 -8.61
C ASP A 315 -21.55 -3.51 -8.90
N PRO A 316 -21.16 -4.56 -8.14
CA PRO A 316 -19.95 -5.33 -8.40
C PRO A 316 -19.88 -5.97 -9.80
N ASN A 317 -20.99 -6.07 -10.52
CA ASN A 317 -21.07 -6.58 -11.89
C ASN A 317 -21.18 -5.50 -12.97
N ALA A 318 -21.03 -4.22 -12.61
CA ALA A 318 -21.16 -3.11 -13.55
C ALA A 318 -20.31 -3.32 -14.82
N ASP A 319 -20.89 -3.00 -15.98
CA ASP A 319 -20.19 -3.07 -17.27
C ASP A 319 -19.08 -2.02 -17.34
N LEU A 320 -17.84 -2.48 -17.12
CA LEU A 320 -16.65 -1.62 -17.12
C LEU A 320 -16.43 -0.94 -18.47
N GLN A 321 -16.75 -1.61 -19.58
CA GLN A 321 -16.58 -1.04 -20.91
C GLN A 321 -17.59 0.10 -21.11
N ALA A 322 -18.86 -0.12 -20.81
CA ALA A 322 -19.88 0.93 -20.91
C ALA A 322 -19.57 2.15 -20.02
N VAL A 323 -19.12 1.92 -18.78
CA VAL A 323 -18.68 3.00 -17.87
C VAL A 323 -17.50 3.78 -18.47
N THR A 324 -16.54 3.07 -19.06
CA THR A 324 -15.36 3.68 -19.69
C THR A 324 -15.74 4.48 -20.94
N GLU A 325 -16.58 3.94 -21.82
CA GLU A 325 -17.07 4.64 -23.02
C GLU A 325 -17.84 5.92 -22.66
N LYS A 326 -18.69 5.86 -21.62
CA LYS A 326 -19.42 7.02 -21.10
C LYS A 326 -18.47 8.10 -20.57
N TYR A 327 -17.44 7.70 -19.81
CA TYR A 327 -16.40 8.62 -19.35
C TYR A 327 -15.66 9.27 -20.52
N LEU A 328 -15.21 8.49 -21.50
CA LEU A 328 -14.47 8.99 -22.66
C LEU A 328 -15.33 9.98 -23.48
N ARG A 329 -16.62 9.68 -23.69
CA ARG A 329 -17.55 10.60 -24.35
C ARG A 329 -17.66 11.92 -23.60
N ARG A 330 -17.81 11.87 -22.27
CA ARG A 330 -17.89 13.07 -21.42
C ARG A 330 -16.59 13.89 -21.49
N ARG A 331 -15.43 13.23 -21.43
CA ARG A 331 -14.12 13.89 -21.40
C ARG A 331 -13.77 14.60 -22.72
N PHE A 332 -14.12 14.00 -23.84
CA PHE A 332 -13.72 14.48 -25.17
C PHE A 332 -14.86 15.07 -26.01
N GLY A 333 -16.06 15.19 -25.44
CA GLY A 333 -17.23 15.80 -26.08
C GLY A 333 -17.84 14.99 -27.22
N LYS A 334 -17.31 13.81 -27.55
CA LYS A 334 -17.84 12.96 -28.64
C LYS A 334 -17.63 11.47 -28.37
N LYS A 335 -18.45 10.63 -29.01
CA LYS A 335 -18.28 9.17 -28.95
C LYS A 335 -16.95 8.79 -29.60
N LEU A 336 -16.15 8.01 -28.89
CA LEU A 336 -14.90 7.45 -29.40
C LEU A 336 -15.10 5.98 -29.82
N PRO A 337 -14.21 5.41 -30.65
CA PRO A 337 -14.24 3.98 -30.96
C PRO A 337 -14.18 3.12 -29.69
N ALA A 338 -15.06 2.11 -29.58
CA ALA A 338 -15.15 1.21 -28.43
C ALA A 338 -13.83 0.47 -28.12
N GLU A 339 -12.98 0.26 -29.13
CA GLU A 339 -11.64 -0.31 -28.94
C GLU A 339 -10.76 0.52 -27.99
N LEU A 340 -10.91 1.85 -27.94
CA LEU A 340 -10.14 2.68 -27.00
C LEU A 340 -10.52 2.42 -25.55
N ALA A 341 -11.79 2.13 -25.26
CA ALA A 341 -12.24 1.72 -23.92
C ALA A 341 -11.65 0.36 -23.53
N ARG A 342 -11.65 -0.61 -24.46
CA ARG A 342 -11.05 -1.93 -24.23
C ARG A 342 -9.54 -1.84 -23.99
N LEU A 343 -8.82 -1.08 -24.82
CA LEU A 343 -7.39 -0.82 -24.64
C LEU A 343 -7.10 -0.21 -23.26
N LEU A 344 -7.93 0.74 -22.83
CA LEU A 344 -7.79 1.38 -21.52
C LEU A 344 -7.92 0.39 -20.36
N LEU A 345 -8.86 -0.55 -20.45
CA LEU A 345 -9.04 -1.62 -19.45
C LEU A 345 -7.95 -2.70 -19.55
N ASP A 346 -7.42 -2.98 -20.75
CA ASP A 346 -6.33 -3.93 -20.97
C ASP A 346 -4.96 -3.43 -20.52
N ALA A 347 -4.80 -2.10 -20.34
CA ALA A 347 -3.60 -1.50 -19.77
C ALA A 347 -3.30 -2.01 -18.36
N GLU A 348 -4.34 -2.42 -17.60
CA GLU A 348 -4.20 -3.01 -16.27
C GLU A 348 -3.29 -4.25 -16.29
N ASP A 349 -3.58 -5.23 -17.16
CA ASP A 349 -2.81 -6.47 -17.14
C ASP A 349 -1.39 -6.25 -17.69
N ILE A 350 -1.19 -5.34 -18.65
CA ILE A 350 0.15 -4.95 -19.10
C ILE A 350 0.97 -4.38 -17.94
N ALA A 351 0.35 -3.51 -17.13
CA ALA A 351 0.99 -2.94 -15.96
C ALA A 351 1.27 -3.99 -14.87
N ALA A 352 0.33 -4.90 -14.62
CA ALA A 352 0.50 -5.99 -13.68
C ALA A 352 1.67 -6.90 -14.10
N ASP A 353 1.73 -7.30 -15.36
CA ASP A 353 2.79 -8.14 -15.92
C ASP A 353 4.15 -7.42 -16.00
N ALA A 354 4.16 -6.08 -16.03
CA ALA A 354 5.39 -5.31 -15.90
C ALA A 354 5.95 -5.42 -14.46
N TYR A 355 5.10 -5.16 -13.46
CA TYR A 355 5.52 -5.12 -12.05
C TYR A 355 5.69 -6.48 -11.38
N ASN A 356 5.01 -7.52 -11.87
CA ASN A 356 4.95 -8.81 -11.21
C ASN A 356 5.84 -9.85 -11.93
N VAL A 357 6.58 -10.65 -11.18
CA VAL A 357 7.19 -11.90 -11.68
C VAL A 357 6.26 -13.04 -11.29
N ARG A 358 5.58 -13.63 -12.28
CA ARG A 358 4.64 -14.75 -12.10
C ARG A 358 3.57 -14.51 -11.02
N GLY A 359 3.02 -13.30 -11.02
CA GLY A 359 1.99 -12.82 -10.09
C GLY A 359 2.53 -12.13 -8.83
N ILE A 360 3.81 -12.31 -8.50
CA ILE A 360 4.41 -11.74 -7.29
C ILE A 360 5.00 -10.38 -7.63
N HIS A 361 4.63 -9.33 -6.89
CA HIS A 361 5.25 -8.02 -7.10
C HIS A 361 6.76 -8.14 -6.89
N ALA A 362 7.53 -7.61 -7.83
CA ALA A 362 8.98 -7.75 -7.87
C ALA A 362 9.58 -6.44 -8.40
N GLY A 363 9.68 -5.45 -7.52
CA GLY A 363 10.30 -4.15 -7.79
C GLY A 363 11.44 -3.88 -6.82
N GLY A 364 12.18 -2.80 -7.04
CA GLY A 364 13.33 -2.42 -6.23
C GLY A 364 14.42 -1.82 -7.11
N GLN A 365 15.13 -0.81 -6.60
CA GLN A 365 16.26 -0.22 -7.32
C GLN A 365 17.57 -1.01 -7.10
N SER A 366 17.62 -1.83 -6.05
CA SER A 366 18.74 -2.65 -5.63
C SER A 366 18.32 -4.12 -5.45
N LEU A 367 19.30 -5.04 -5.40
CA LEU A 367 19.05 -6.47 -5.20
C LEU A 367 18.36 -6.75 -3.85
N ASP A 368 18.76 -6.07 -2.78
CA ASP A 368 18.15 -6.25 -1.46
C ASP A 368 16.70 -5.72 -1.43
N GLY A 369 16.43 -4.61 -2.10
CA GLY A 369 15.08 -4.07 -2.26
C GLY A 369 14.18 -5.00 -3.08
N PHE A 370 14.74 -5.58 -4.15
CA PHE A 370 14.08 -6.62 -4.95
C PHE A 370 13.77 -7.85 -4.11
N TYR A 371 14.75 -8.37 -3.36
CA TYR A 371 14.59 -9.55 -2.53
C TYR A 371 13.60 -9.32 -1.37
N TYR A 372 13.65 -8.15 -0.71
CA TYR A 372 12.66 -7.73 0.28
C TYR A 372 11.25 -7.75 -0.29
N THR A 373 11.09 -7.22 -1.50
CA THR A 373 9.80 -7.18 -2.19
C THR A 373 9.28 -8.58 -2.47
N LEU A 374 10.13 -9.50 -2.94
CA LEU A 374 9.76 -10.90 -3.10
C LEU A 374 9.33 -11.56 -1.78
N LEU A 375 10.03 -11.29 -0.68
CA LEU A 375 9.65 -11.83 0.64
C LEU A 375 8.34 -11.25 1.18
N ARG A 376 8.01 -10.00 0.83
CA ARG A 376 6.77 -9.32 1.25
C ARG A 376 5.53 -9.75 0.46
N TYR A 377 5.70 -10.16 -0.79
CA TYR A 377 4.57 -10.48 -1.67
C TYR A 377 4.51 -11.94 -2.10
N GLY A 378 5.63 -12.63 -2.08
CA GLY A 378 5.74 -14.05 -2.38
C GLY A 378 4.77 -14.90 -1.57
N PRO A 379 4.75 -14.83 -0.23
CA PRO A 379 3.93 -15.69 0.62
C PRO A 379 2.42 -15.61 0.39
N MET A 380 1.94 -14.63 -0.38
CA MET A 380 0.54 -14.56 -0.81
C MET A 380 0.18 -15.64 -1.85
N PHE A 381 1.19 -16.26 -2.47
CA PHE A 381 1.03 -17.24 -3.54
C PHE A 381 1.54 -18.62 -3.09
N PRO A 382 0.79 -19.70 -3.36
CA PRO A 382 1.29 -21.04 -3.12
C PRO A 382 2.56 -21.33 -3.92
N ARG A 383 3.55 -21.93 -3.24
CA ARG A 383 4.86 -22.32 -3.80
C ARG A 383 5.63 -21.15 -4.43
N TRP A 384 5.49 -19.94 -3.88
CA TRP A 384 6.04 -18.72 -4.47
C TRP A 384 7.55 -18.77 -4.70
N GLU A 385 8.31 -19.47 -3.85
CA GLU A 385 9.76 -19.61 -3.99
C GLU A 385 10.10 -20.25 -5.34
N THR A 386 9.39 -21.31 -5.72
CA THR A 386 9.59 -21.99 -7.01
C THR A 386 9.18 -21.14 -8.22
N ARG A 387 8.34 -20.12 -8.02
CA ARG A 387 7.94 -19.19 -9.08
C ARG A 387 9.03 -18.18 -9.40
N VAL A 388 9.84 -17.78 -8.41
CA VAL A 388 10.79 -16.66 -8.55
C VAL A 388 12.26 -17.07 -8.42
N ARG A 389 12.55 -18.31 -7.98
CA ARG A 389 13.91 -18.82 -7.86
C ARG A 389 14.68 -18.65 -9.19
N PRO A 390 15.90 -18.12 -9.20
CA PRO A 390 16.60 -17.76 -10.42
C PRO A 390 17.36 -18.95 -11.04
N THR A 391 16.70 -20.12 -11.16
CA THR A 391 17.29 -21.26 -11.89
C THR A 391 17.37 -20.95 -13.38
N PRO A 392 18.31 -21.54 -14.15
CA PRO A 392 18.45 -21.26 -15.58
C PRO A 392 17.14 -21.40 -16.37
N ALA A 393 16.38 -22.48 -16.10
CA ALA A 393 15.09 -22.73 -16.72
C ALA A 393 14.04 -21.65 -16.36
N ASN A 394 13.99 -21.23 -15.09
CA ASN A 394 13.03 -20.22 -14.64
C ASN A 394 13.40 -18.82 -15.14
N LEU A 395 14.70 -18.48 -15.23
CA LEU A 395 15.17 -17.23 -15.84
C LEU A 395 14.74 -17.14 -17.32
N LYS A 396 15.01 -18.18 -18.12
CA LYS A 396 14.60 -18.24 -19.52
C LYS A 396 13.10 -17.99 -19.68
N ARG A 397 12.29 -18.63 -18.82
CA ARG A 397 10.84 -18.47 -18.81
C ARG A 397 10.41 -17.05 -18.43
N ILE A 398 10.88 -16.54 -17.29
CA ILE A 398 10.52 -15.19 -16.81
C ILE A 398 10.92 -14.14 -17.86
N PHE A 399 12.09 -14.27 -18.48
CA PHE A 399 12.54 -13.29 -19.46
C PHE A 399 11.67 -13.28 -20.71
N LYS A 400 11.27 -14.47 -21.20
CA LYS A 400 10.31 -14.59 -22.30
C LYS A 400 8.97 -13.93 -21.95
N GLU A 401 8.44 -14.18 -20.75
CA GLU A 401 7.19 -13.54 -20.28
C GLU A 401 7.32 -12.00 -20.27
N LYS A 402 8.47 -11.46 -19.88
CA LYS A 402 8.73 -10.01 -19.91
C LYS A 402 8.81 -9.44 -21.31
N ASP A 403 9.50 -10.12 -22.22
CA ASP A 403 9.62 -9.67 -23.61
C ASP A 403 8.27 -9.70 -24.33
N GLN A 404 7.44 -10.71 -24.04
CA GLN A 404 6.06 -10.78 -24.52
C GLN A 404 5.21 -9.61 -24.00
N ASN A 405 5.35 -9.22 -22.73
CA ASN A 405 4.61 -8.08 -22.20
C ASN A 405 5.04 -6.74 -22.84
N ILE A 406 6.33 -6.55 -23.12
CA ILE A 406 6.83 -5.38 -23.87
C ILE A 406 6.21 -5.36 -25.27
N ALA A 407 6.19 -6.49 -25.99
CA ALA A 407 5.58 -6.58 -27.31
C ALA A 407 4.07 -6.27 -27.26
N ARG A 408 3.37 -6.73 -26.22
CA ARG A 408 1.95 -6.42 -25.98
C ARG A 408 1.72 -4.92 -25.78
N ALA A 409 2.56 -4.24 -24.99
CA ALA A 409 2.49 -2.79 -24.79
C ALA A 409 2.76 -2.02 -26.09
N GLN A 410 3.75 -2.45 -26.88
CA GLN A 410 4.08 -1.87 -28.18
C GLN A 410 2.92 -2.00 -29.16
N LYS A 411 2.30 -3.19 -29.26
CA LYS A 411 1.11 -3.42 -30.10
C LYS A 411 -0.08 -2.55 -29.69
N ALA A 412 -0.26 -2.31 -28.39
CA ALA A 412 -1.31 -1.41 -27.91
C ALA A 412 -1.06 0.04 -28.38
N LEU A 413 0.18 0.53 -28.33
CA LEU A 413 0.55 1.85 -28.84
C LEU A 413 0.35 1.96 -30.36
N GLU A 414 0.75 0.95 -31.12
CA GLU A 414 0.52 0.90 -32.58
C GLU A 414 -0.97 0.97 -32.95
N LYS A 415 -1.84 0.34 -32.15
CA LYS A 415 -3.29 0.48 -32.33
C LYS A 415 -3.76 1.91 -32.11
N ILE A 416 -3.23 2.62 -31.11
CA ILE A 416 -3.52 4.04 -30.88
C ILE A 416 -3.09 4.89 -32.09
N GLU A 417 -1.92 4.61 -32.67
CA GLU A 417 -1.43 5.32 -33.87
C GLU A 417 -2.38 5.18 -35.07
N ARG A 418 -3.07 4.04 -35.23
CA ARG A 418 -4.07 3.84 -36.31
C ARG A 418 -5.33 4.70 -36.18
N PHE A 419 -5.54 5.30 -35.00
CA PHE A 419 -6.60 6.28 -34.75
C PHE A 419 -6.14 7.72 -34.98
N LYS A 420 -4.88 7.97 -35.34
CA LYS A 420 -4.41 9.29 -35.79
C LYS A 420 -5.33 9.76 -36.92
N ASN A 421 -5.92 10.94 -36.76
CA ASN A 421 -6.93 11.55 -37.64
C ASN A 421 -8.36 10.96 -37.57
N LYS A 422 -8.63 9.91 -36.79
CA LYS A 422 -9.98 9.32 -36.61
C LYS A 422 -10.70 9.76 -35.32
N ILE A 423 -9.96 10.35 -34.39
CA ILE A 423 -10.44 10.82 -33.07
C ILE A 423 -9.99 12.27 -32.85
N PRO A 424 -10.52 13.01 -31.85
CA PRO A 424 -10.09 14.38 -31.58
C PRO A 424 -8.59 14.39 -31.28
N ALA A 425 -7.86 15.41 -31.77
CA ALA A 425 -6.42 15.54 -31.54
C ALA A 425 -6.05 15.46 -30.05
N LYS A 426 -6.85 16.10 -29.18
CA LYS A 426 -6.69 16.02 -27.72
C LYS A 426 -6.74 14.57 -27.20
N ALA A 427 -7.72 13.78 -27.65
CA ALA A 427 -7.83 12.39 -27.23
C ALA A 427 -6.64 11.57 -27.75
N TYR A 428 -6.30 11.69 -29.03
CA TYR A 428 -5.16 11.00 -29.61
C TYR A 428 -3.86 11.28 -28.86
N ASN A 429 -3.55 12.55 -28.60
CA ASN A 429 -2.34 12.94 -27.87
C ASN A 429 -2.31 12.35 -26.46
N GLU A 430 -3.42 12.39 -25.73
CA GLU A 430 -3.50 11.85 -24.37
C GLU A 430 -3.36 10.32 -24.33
N PHE A 431 -4.03 9.60 -25.25
CA PHE A 431 -3.87 8.15 -25.39
C PHE A 431 -2.44 7.78 -25.78
N LYS A 432 -1.87 8.46 -26.78
CA LYS A 432 -0.49 8.23 -27.21
C LYS A 432 0.48 8.41 -26.05
N GLU A 433 0.37 9.50 -25.31
CA GLU A 433 1.22 9.76 -24.16
C GLU A 433 1.08 8.68 -23.07
N CYS A 434 -0.15 8.31 -22.71
CA CYS A 434 -0.40 7.28 -21.69
C CYS A 434 0.16 5.91 -22.09
N PHE A 435 -0.04 5.49 -23.35
CA PHE A 435 0.42 4.18 -23.83
C PHE A 435 1.93 4.15 -24.12
N SER A 436 2.55 5.28 -24.48
CA SER A 436 4.01 5.39 -24.52
C SER A 436 4.63 5.19 -23.14
N ARG A 437 4.07 5.84 -22.10
CA ARG A 437 4.53 5.66 -20.71
C ARG A 437 4.32 4.22 -20.21
N LEU A 438 3.23 3.57 -20.61
CA LEU A 438 2.98 2.15 -20.30
C LEU A 438 4.05 1.23 -20.91
N LEU A 439 4.44 1.49 -22.16
CA LEU A 439 5.53 0.79 -22.83
C LEU A 439 6.88 1.01 -22.13
N ASP A 440 7.21 2.26 -21.79
CA ASP A 440 8.45 2.57 -21.07
C ASP A 440 8.50 1.89 -19.70
N MET A 441 7.39 1.92 -18.95
CA MET A 441 7.27 1.19 -17.68
C MET A 441 7.52 -0.32 -17.88
N ALA A 442 6.94 -0.93 -18.91
CA ALA A 442 7.13 -2.35 -19.20
C ALA A 442 8.61 -2.68 -19.48
N ARG A 443 9.29 -1.83 -20.26
CA ARG A 443 10.74 -1.97 -20.56
C ARG A 443 11.60 -1.82 -19.32
N THR A 444 11.43 -0.73 -18.58
CA THR A 444 12.25 -0.43 -17.39
C THR A 444 12.05 -1.45 -16.29
N SER A 445 10.80 -1.87 -16.04
CA SER A 445 10.50 -2.90 -15.03
C SER A 445 11.10 -4.25 -15.41
N ALA A 446 10.94 -4.65 -16.68
CA ALA A 446 11.55 -5.88 -17.20
C ALA A 446 13.07 -5.86 -17.05
N ALA A 447 13.74 -4.78 -17.48
CA ALA A 447 15.18 -4.66 -17.38
C ALA A 447 15.67 -4.72 -15.92
N GLY A 448 15.01 -4.01 -15.00
CA GLY A 448 15.37 -4.02 -13.58
C GLY A 448 15.18 -5.40 -12.91
N GLN A 449 14.10 -6.10 -13.25
CA GLN A 449 13.85 -7.46 -12.75
C GLN A 449 14.83 -8.47 -13.33
N LYS A 450 15.11 -8.42 -14.64
CA LYS A 450 16.11 -9.27 -15.29
C LYS A 450 17.48 -9.08 -14.65
N TYR A 451 17.87 -7.83 -14.40
CA TYR A 451 19.11 -7.48 -13.71
C TYR A 451 19.19 -8.10 -12.31
N CYS A 452 18.19 -7.88 -11.45
CA CYS A 452 18.19 -8.39 -10.08
C CYS A 452 18.17 -9.93 -10.04
N LEU A 453 17.42 -10.57 -10.94
CA LEU A 453 17.37 -12.03 -11.04
C LEU A 453 18.72 -12.63 -11.48
N TYR A 454 19.44 -11.97 -12.40
CA TYR A 454 20.80 -12.37 -12.76
C TYR A 454 21.78 -12.25 -11.59
N LEU A 455 21.76 -11.11 -10.89
CA LEU A 455 22.61 -10.92 -9.71
C LEU A 455 22.33 -11.98 -8.65
N TRP A 456 21.06 -12.28 -8.39
CA TRP A 456 20.67 -13.36 -7.49
C TRP A 456 21.19 -14.71 -8.00
N ALA A 457 21.06 -15.00 -9.30
CA ALA A 457 21.55 -16.24 -9.90
C ALA A 457 23.06 -16.43 -9.72
N PHE A 458 23.86 -15.38 -9.95
CA PHE A 458 25.31 -15.43 -9.74
C PHE A 458 25.66 -15.58 -8.27
N LYS A 459 25.04 -14.78 -7.40
CA LYS A 459 25.29 -14.79 -5.96
C LYS A 459 25.07 -16.18 -5.35
N ASP A 460 23.96 -16.84 -5.71
CA ASP A 460 23.60 -18.15 -5.15
C ASP A 460 24.12 -19.33 -6.02
N GLY A 461 24.98 -19.07 -7.01
CA GLY A 461 25.65 -20.10 -7.80
C GLY A 461 24.76 -20.83 -8.82
N TYR A 462 23.55 -20.34 -9.12
CA TYR A 462 22.68 -20.89 -10.16
C TYR A 462 23.23 -20.67 -11.57
N LEU A 463 24.05 -19.64 -11.76
CA LEU A 463 24.76 -19.35 -13.00
C LEU A 463 26.24 -19.14 -12.70
N LYS A 464 27.10 -19.64 -13.59
CA LYS A 464 28.53 -19.30 -13.60
C LYS A 464 28.74 -18.03 -14.42
N PRO A 465 29.60 -17.08 -14.01
CA PRO A 465 29.86 -15.84 -14.73
C PRO A 465 30.78 -16.08 -15.93
N THR A 466 30.31 -16.83 -16.93
CA THR A 466 31.01 -16.98 -18.21
C THR A 466 30.89 -15.69 -19.02
N MET A 467 31.81 -15.45 -19.97
CA MET A 467 31.74 -14.26 -20.84
C MET A 467 30.37 -14.11 -21.52
N GLY A 468 29.77 -15.22 -21.99
CA GLY A 468 28.43 -15.18 -22.59
C GLY A 468 27.32 -14.74 -21.62
N GLU A 469 27.40 -15.10 -20.34
CA GLU A 469 26.43 -14.60 -19.34
C GLU A 469 26.72 -13.15 -18.94
N LEU A 470 27.99 -12.76 -18.86
CA LEU A 470 28.39 -11.37 -18.58
C LEU A 470 27.97 -10.43 -19.71
N ASP A 471 28.08 -10.84 -20.98
CA ASP A 471 27.60 -10.07 -22.13
C ASP A 471 26.08 -9.91 -22.10
N ARG A 472 25.34 -10.97 -21.75
CA ARG A 472 23.88 -10.91 -21.57
C ARG A 472 23.51 -9.93 -20.44
N PHE A 473 24.22 -10.01 -19.33
CA PHE A 473 24.04 -9.11 -18.19
C PHE A 473 24.37 -7.66 -18.55
N GLN A 474 25.47 -7.41 -19.27
CA GLN A 474 25.86 -6.09 -19.74
C GLN A 474 24.79 -5.46 -20.65
N LYS A 475 24.21 -6.22 -21.58
CA LYS A 475 23.11 -5.72 -22.43
C LYS A 475 21.90 -5.25 -21.63
N ILE A 476 21.59 -5.92 -20.51
CA ILE A 476 20.53 -5.49 -19.58
C ILE A 476 20.92 -4.17 -18.90
N VAL A 477 22.16 -4.04 -18.42
CA VAL A 477 22.68 -2.81 -17.81
C VAL A 477 22.63 -1.63 -18.79
N GLU A 478 23.02 -1.86 -20.05
CA GLU A 478 22.95 -0.84 -21.10
C GLU A 478 21.52 -0.42 -21.43
N SER A 479 20.56 -1.36 -21.39
CA SER A 479 19.13 -1.03 -21.52
C SER A 479 18.68 -0.11 -20.38
N LEU A 480 19.05 -0.42 -19.13
CA LEU A 480 18.72 0.43 -17.98
C LEU A 480 19.30 1.83 -18.08
N ARG A 481 20.55 1.96 -18.56
CA ARG A 481 21.20 3.25 -18.77
C ARG A 481 20.50 4.09 -19.85
N ARG A 482 20.07 3.46 -20.95
CA ARG A 482 19.33 4.14 -22.03
C ARG A 482 17.98 4.66 -21.55
N ASP A 483 17.24 3.85 -20.80
CA ASP A 483 15.92 4.22 -20.29
C ASP A 483 16.01 5.39 -19.30
N ARG A 484 17.02 5.41 -18.42
CA ARG A 484 17.26 6.53 -17.48
C ARG A 484 17.60 7.87 -18.15
N ARG A 485 18.10 7.86 -19.39
CA ARG A 485 18.42 9.11 -20.13
C ARG A 485 17.21 9.69 -20.85
N ARG A 486 16.14 8.91 -21.04
CA ARG A 486 14.90 9.35 -21.69
C ARG A 486 13.88 9.93 -20.70
N SER A 487 14.03 9.60 -19.43
CA SER A 487 13.24 10.08 -18.29
C SER A 487 13.84 11.34 -17.69
#